data_AF-A0A382EFH8-F1
#
_entry.id   AF-A0A382EFH8-F1
#
_cell.length_a   1.000
_cell.length_b   1.000
_cell.length_c   1.000
_cell.angle_alpha   90.00
_cell.angle_beta   90.00
_cell.angle_gamma   90.00
#
_symmetry.space_group_name_H-M   'P 1'
#
loop_
_entity.id
_entity.type
_entity.pdbx_description
1 polymer ?
#
loop_
_entity_poly.entity_id
_entity_poly.type
_entity_poly.pdbx_seq_one_letter_code
_entity_poly.pdbx_strand_id
1 'polypeptide(L)'
;AVSGEQIHQRQVRMIIERQPFPIADDLVKKIAAMNESLYAVSRMNASLEERRVIARDIYQSELAEFDEVERKLLNLNDEVQVDAIVTDWFRYFLDYDPRGDLELSKVPLLAVYGTLDLQVPPDQSVPVLENINANHGKIEVQTFPDLNHLFQHATTGLPSEYGVIDETLAPEVMIVIKEWVLTKC
;
A
#
# COMPACT_ATOMS: atom_id res chain seq x y z
N ALA A 1 -2.20 3.46 -14.19
CA ALA A 1 -2.27 3.01 -12.80
C ALA A 1 -1.83 4.15 -11.90
N VAL A 2 -1.79 3.93 -10.60
CA VAL A 2 -1.25 4.87 -9.61
C VAL A 2 0.20 4.44 -9.35
N SER A 3 1.15 5.37 -9.19
CA SER A 3 2.55 5.00 -8.93
C SER A 3 2.71 4.38 -7.54
N GLY A 4 3.76 3.58 -7.30
CA GLY A 4 3.99 3.00 -5.98
C GLY A 4 4.16 4.05 -4.87
N GLU A 5 4.75 5.22 -5.17
CA GLU A 5 4.81 6.32 -4.20
C GLU A 5 3.41 6.84 -3.83
N GLN A 6 2.54 7.07 -4.81
CA GLN A 6 1.17 7.51 -4.57
C GLN A 6 0.37 6.45 -3.80
N ILE A 7 0.55 5.16 -4.13
CA ILE A 7 -0.03 4.03 -3.39
C ILE A 7 0.43 4.06 -1.93
N HIS A 8 1.74 4.12 -1.67
CA HIS A 8 2.28 4.05 -0.32
C HIS A 8 1.90 5.28 0.53
N GLN A 9 1.93 6.49 -0.05
CA GLN A 9 1.47 7.70 0.63
C GLN A 9 -0.02 7.59 1.02
N ARG A 10 -0.88 7.13 0.11
CA ARG A 10 -2.30 6.92 0.40
C ARG A 10 -2.48 5.84 1.47
N GLN A 11 -1.72 4.75 1.39
CA GLN A 11 -1.76 3.65 2.34
C GLN A 11 -1.48 4.12 3.77
N VAL A 12 -0.34 4.80 3.96
CA VAL A 12 0.07 5.28 5.28
C VAL A 12 -1.02 6.20 5.84
N ARG A 13 -1.50 7.14 5.04
CA ARG A 13 -2.55 8.07 5.44
C ARG A 13 -3.83 7.33 5.87
N MET A 14 -4.31 6.37 5.09
CA MET A 14 -5.54 5.64 5.40
C MET A 14 -5.41 4.75 6.63
N ILE A 15 -4.25 4.13 6.86
CA ILE A 15 -3.98 3.35 8.08
C ILE A 15 -4.03 4.26 9.32
N ILE A 16 -3.49 5.48 9.23
CA ILE A 16 -3.53 6.47 10.32
C ILE A 16 -4.97 6.94 10.56
N GLU A 17 -5.69 7.33 9.50
CA GLU A 17 -7.07 7.82 9.59
C GLU A 17 -8.06 6.76 10.08
N ARG A 18 -7.73 5.46 9.92
CA ARG A 18 -8.56 4.33 10.36
C ARG A 18 -8.29 3.89 11.80
N GLN A 19 -7.33 4.51 12.49
CA GLN A 19 -7.12 4.22 13.90
C GLN A 19 -8.40 4.50 14.72
N PRO A 20 -8.64 3.77 15.82
CA PRO A 20 -9.88 3.88 16.59
C PRO A 20 -10.02 5.19 17.40
N PHE A 21 -9.06 6.10 17.28
CA PHE A 21 -9.00 7.39 17.95
C PHE A 21 -8.68 8.49 16.92
N PRO A 22 -9.14 9.73 17.15
CA PRO A 22 -8.88 10.83 16.23
C PRO A 22 -7.38 11.13 16.15
N ILE A 23 -6.88 11.28 14.92
CA ILE A 23 -5.51 11.71 14.65
C ILE A 23 -5.54 13.16 14.20
N ALA A 24 -4.65 13.98 14.76
CA ALA A 24 -4.53 15.37 14.37
C ALA A 24 -3.84 15.51 13.00
N ASP A 25 -4.30 16.47 12.18
CA ASP A 25 -3.80 16.69 10.82
C ASP A 25 -2.30 17.00 10.77
N ASP A 26 -1.76 17.62 11.82
CA ASP A 26 -0.33 17.90 11.95
C ASP A 26 0.48 16.61 12.08
N LEU A 27 -0.02 15.61 12.83
CA LEU A 27 0.62 14.31 12.94
C LEU A 27 0.65 13.57 11.59
N VAL A 28 -0.43 13.61 10.82
CA VAL A 28 -0.47 13.05 9.45
C VAL A 28 0.60 13.70 8.56
N LYS A 29 0.76 15.02 8.66
CA LYS A 29 1.78 15.77 7.89
C LYS A 29 3.21 15.43 8.32
N LYS A 30 3.47 15.29 9.62
CA LYS A 30 4.80 14.87 10.14
C LYS A 30 5.22 13.52 9.55
N ILE A 31 4.30 12.55 9.54
CA ILE A 31 4.58 11.20 9.01
C ILE A 31 4.78 11.23 7.49
N ALA A 32 3.97 12.01 6.77
CA ALA A 32 4.13 12.18 5.33
C ALA A 32 5.52 12.75 4.99
N ALA A 33 5.94 13.81 5.69
CA ALA A 33 7.25 14.42 5.52
C ALA A 33 8.39 13.43 5.83
N MET A 34 8.26 12.66 6.92
CA MET A 34 9.26 11.64 7.28
C MET A 34 9.40 10.56 6.20
N ASN A 35 8.28 10.06 5.67
CA ASN A 35 8.31 9.11 4.57
C ASN A 35 8.95 9.70 3.30
N GLU A 36 8.66 10.95 2.95
CA GLU A 36 9.29 11.63 1.81
C GLU A 36 10.81 11.74 1.97
N SER A 37 11.30 12.06 3.16
CA SER A 37 12.73 12.04 3.48
C SER A 37 13.33 10.65 3.24
N LEU A 38 12.68 9.58 3.70
CA LEU A 38 13.14 8.20 3.49
C LEU A 38 13.10 7.77 2.02
N TYR A 39 12.11 8.23 1.23
CA TYR A 39 12.07 7.99 -0.21
C TYR A 39 13.22 8.69 -0.94
N ALA A 40 13.62 9.88 -0.49
CA ALA A 40 14.79 10.55 -1.05
C ALA A 40 16.07 9.70 -0.82
N VAL A 41 16.21 9.10 0.38
CA VAL A 41 17.32 8.19 0.68
C VAL A 41 17.28 6.94 -0.19
N SER A 42 16.10 6.34 -0.40
CA SER A 42 15.96 5.14 -1.22
C SER A 42 16.49 5.35 -2.64
N ARG A 43 16.36 6.57 -3.18
CA ARG A 43 16.81 6.99 -4.52
C ARG A 43 18.28 7.41 -4.61
N MET A 44 19.00 7.48 -3.49
CA MET A 44 20.42 7.84 -3.52
C MET A 44 21.25 6.82 -4.31
N ASN A 45 22.22 7.32 -5.07
CA ASN A 45 23.22 6.48 -5.73
C ASN A 45 24.30 6.05 -4.72
N ALA A 46 23.93 5.15 -3.82
CA ALA A 46 24.77 4.60 -2.75
C ALA A 46 24.47 3.11 -2.55
N SER A 47 25.35 2.40 -1.85
CA SER A 47 25.10 1.01 -1.47
C SER A 47 23.88 0.88 -0.54
N LEU A 48 23.31 -0.33 -0.43
CA LEU A 48 22.20 -0.58 0.49
C LEU A 48 22.59 -0.26 1.95
N GLU A 49 23.80 -0.63 2.37
CA GLU A 49 24.27 -0.38 3.73
C GLU A 49 24.44 1.12 4.02
N GLU A 50 24.98 1.89 3.06
CA GLU A 50 25.06 3.35 3.20
C GLU A 50 23.67 3.99 3.29
N ARG A 51 22.71 3.57 2.44
CA ARG A 51 21.33 4.06 2.51
C ARG A 51 20.66 3.72 3.84
N ARG A 52 20.87 2.52 4.39
CA ARG A 52 20.36 2.14 5.71
C ARG A 52 20.91 3.02 6.81
N VAL A 53 22.21 3.28 6.83
CA VAL A 53 22.83 4.16 7.82
C VAL A 53 22.23 5.56 7.75
N ILE A 54 22.11 6.13 6.54
CA ILE A 54 21.56 7.48 6.35
C ILE A 54 20.07 7.52 6.73
N ALA A 55 19.28 6.54 6.31
CA ALA A 55 17.85 6.49 6.61
C ALA A 55 17.58 6.34 8.10
N ARG A 56 18.36 5.52 8.82
CA ARG A 56 18.23 5.41 10.27
C ARG A 56 18.61 6.71 10.97
N ASP A 57 19.66 7.40 10.54
CA ASP A 57 20.04 8.71 11.10
C ASP A 57 18.93 9.76 10.92
N ILE A 58 18.39 9.87 9.70
CA ILE A 58 17.25 10.74 9.40
C ILE A 58 16.03 10.36 10.23
N TYR A 59 15.68 9.07 10.25
CA TYR A 59 14.54 8.57 11.01
C TYR A 59 14.67 8.90 12.49
N GLN A 60 15.83 8.67 13.11
CA GLN A 60 16.05 8.99 14.52
C GLN A 60 15.99 10.49 14.79
N SER A 61 16.49 11.32 13.87
CA SER A 61 16.38 12.78 13.98
C SER A 61 14.93 13.25 13.89
N GLU A 62 14.14 12.74 12.96
CA GLU A 62 12.74 13.13 12.77
C GLU A 62 11.83 12.53 13.85
N LEU A 63 12.15 11.34 14.36
CA LEU A 63 11.45 10.71 15.48
C LEU A 63 11.44 11.61 16.73
N ALA A 64 12.46 12.47 16.89
CA ALA A 64 12.54 13.45 17.98
C ALA A 64 11.36 14.46 17.99
N GLU A 65 10.73 14.71 16.84
CA GLU A 65 9.58 15.62 16.68
C GLU A 65 8.24 14.99 17.08
N PHE A 66 8.26 13.70 17.42
CA PHE A 66 7.10 12.96 17.92
C PHE A 66 7.18 12.79 19.43
N ASP A 67 6.08 12.99 20.13
CA ASP A 67 5.99 12.68 21.56
C ASP A 67 5.86 11.16 21.83
N GLU A 68 5.98 10.75 23.09
CA GLU A 68 5.93 9.33 23.46
C GLU A 68 4.59 8.66 23.09
N VAL A 69 3.49 9.40 23.17
CA VAL A 69 2.15 8.91 22.83
C VAL A 69 2.05 8.70 21.32
N GLU A 70 2.44 9.70 20.53
CA GLU A 70 2.47 9.64 19.07
C GLU A 70 3.31 8.46 18.57
N ARG A 71 4.54 8.29 19.09
CA ARG A 71 5.44 7.18 18.71
C ARG A 71 4.84 5.81 18.99
N LYS A 72 4.22 5.63 20.16
CA LYS A 72 3.61 4.36 20.56
C LYS A 72 2.36 4.06 19.74
N LEU A 73 1.56 5.08 19.50
CA LEU A 73 0.30 5.01 18.77
C LEU A 73 0.50 4.62 17.30
N LEU A 74 1.58 5.10 16.70
CA LEU A 74 1.92 4.85 15.29
C LEU A 74 2.96 3.74 15.10
N ASN A 75 3.40 3.11 16.19
CA ASN A 75 4.45 2.09 16.20
C ASN A 75 5.76 2.54 15.50
N LEU A 76 6.20 3.78 15.74
CA LEU A 76 7.39 4.40 15.11
C LEU A 76 8.73 4.01 15.77
N ASN A 77 8.80 2.89 16.49
CA ASN A 77 10.04 2.45 17.14
C ASN A 77 10.70 1.27 16.41
N ASP A 78 10.25 0.96 15.20
CA ASP A 78 10.66 -0.23 14.45
C ASP A 78 11.58 0.14 13.28
N GLU A 79 12.90 0.11 13.53
CA GLU A 79 13.92 0.37 12.49
C GLU A 79 13.86 -0.64 11.32
N VAL A 80 13.19 -1.80 11.49
CA VAL A 80 12.99 -2.76 10.41
C VAL A 80 12.15 -2.14 9.29
N GLN A 81 11.21 -1.25 9.61
CA GLN A 81 10.40 -0.55 8.60
C GLN A 81 11.25 0.45 7.80
N VAL A 82 12.20 1.12 8.45
CA VAL A 82 13.13 2.07 7.82
C VAL A 82 14.03 1.34 6.81
N ASP A 83 14.57 0.19 7.20
CA ASP A 83 15.42 -0.62 6.33
C ASP A 83 14.69 -1.14 5.09
N ALA A 84 13.39 -1.43 5.22
CA ALA A 84 12.57 -1.92 4.11
C ALA A 84 12.37 -0.85 3.02
N ILE A 85 12.21 0.42 3.42
CA ILE A 85 11.96 1.56 2.52
C ILE A 85 13.18 1.87 1.62
N VAL A 86 14.39 1.59 2.08
CA VAL A 86 15.62 1.93 1.33
C VAL A 86 16.18 0.81 0.45
N THR A 87 15.45 -0.30 0.36
CA THR A 87 15.85 -1.41 -0.53
C THR A 87 15.75 -1.00 -2.00
N ASP A 88 16.53 -1.67 -2.86
CA ASP A 88 16.42 -1.47 -4.31
C ASP A 88 15.03 -1.82 -4.85
N TRP A 89 14.39 -2.84 -4.26
CA TRP A 89 13.02 -3.20 -4.58
C TRP A 89 12.06 -2.06 -4.24
N PHE A 90 12.17 -1.46 -3.05
CA PHE A 90 11.27 -0.39 -2.63
C PHE A 90 11.46 0.87 -3.47
N ARG A 91 12.72 1.21 -3.80
CA ARG A 91 13.01 2.27 -4.79
C ARG A 91 12.30 2.01 -6.12
N TYR A 92 12.44 0.81 -6.67
CA TYR A 92 11.75 0.43 -7.91
C TYR A 92 10.23 0.57 -7.77
N PHE A 93 9.66 0.04 -6.67
CA PHE A 93 8.24 0.12 -6.39
C PHE A 93 7.74 1.58 -6.38
N LEU A 94 8.43 2.49 -5.67
CA LEU A 94 8.05 3.90 -5.58
C LEU A 94 7.93 4.56 -6.96
N ASP A 95 8.90 4.28 -7.84
CA ASP A 95 9.02 4.93 -9.15
C ASP A 95 8.21 4.24 -10.25
N TYR A 96 7.72 3.01 -10.00
CA TYR A 96 7.03 2.23 -11.01
C TYR A 96 5.55 2.67 -11.17
N ASP A 97 5.17 3.03 -12.40
CA ASP A 97 3.77 3.21 -12.81
C ASP A 97 3.38 2.08 -13.78
N PRO A 98 2.50 1.14 -13.36
CA PRO A 98 2.09 0.03 -14.21
C PRO A 98 1.15 0.41 -15.36
N ARG A 99 0.78 1.69 -15.56
CA ARG A 99 -0.15 2.10 -16.64
C ARG A 99 0.27 1.56 -18.00
N GLY A 100 1.53 1.80 -18.39
CA GLY A 100 2.05 1.41 -19.69
C GLY A 100 2.02 -0.11 -19.89
N ASP A 101 2.39 -0.86 -18.86
CA ASP A 101 2.41 -2.33 -18.93
C ASP A 101 0.99 -2.92 -18.99
N LEU A 102 0.04 -2.33 -18.27
CA LEU A 102 -1.38 -2.72 -18.32
C LEU A 102 -2.02 -2.37 -19.68
N GLU A 103 -1.68 -1.24 -20.28
CA GLU A 103 -2.14 -0.83 -21.62
C GLU A 103 -1.58 -1.73 -22.73
N LEU A 104 -0.35 -2.23 -22.56
CA LEU A 104 0.32 -3.11 -23.53
C LEU A 104 0.00 -4.60 -23.32
N SER A 105 -0.61 -4.97 -22.20
CA SER A 105 -0.98 -6.36 -21.90
C SER A 105 -1.86 -6.92 -23.02
N LYS A 106 -1.58 -8.15 -23.46
CA LYS A 106 -2.35 -8.80 -24.54
C LYS A 106 -3.36 -9.82 -24.02
N VAL A 107 -3.23 -10.22 -22.76
CA VAL A 107 -4.05 -11.24 -22.11
C VAL A 107 -5.23 -10.59 -21.39
N PRO A 108 -6.35 -11.31 -21.20
CA PRO A 108 -7.40 -10.90 -20.26
C PRO A 108 -6.82 -10.68 -18.86
N LEU A 109 -7.38 -9.71 -18.13
CA LEU A 109 -6.99 -9.35 -16.78
C LEU A 109 -8.22 -9.33 -15.87
N LEU A 110 -8.10 -9.95 -14.71
CA LEU A 110 -9.05 -9.79 -13.60
C LEU A 110 -8.35 -9.02 -12.49
N ALA A 111 -8.89 -7.86 -12.14
CA ALA A 111 -8.48 -7.10 -10.97
C ALA A 111 -9.52 -7.28 -9.86
N VAL A 112 -9.07 -7.75 -8.71
CA VAL A 112 -9.91 -7.96 -7.52
C VAL A 112 -9.50 -6.99 -6.42
N TYR A 113 -10.48 -6.43 -5.70
CA TYR A 113 -10.28 -5.49 -4.60
C TYR A 113 -11.19 -5.80 -3.42
N GLY A 114 -10.75 -5.51 -2.20
CA GLY A 114 -11.61 -5.44 -1.02
C GLY A 114 -12.02 -3.99 -0.72
N THR A 115 -13.26 -3.75 -0.28
CA THR A 115 -13.70 -2.38 0.06
C THR A 115 -13.02 -1.80 1.30
N LEU A 116 -12.41 -2.64 2.13
CA LEU A 116 -11.63 -2.24 3.31
C LEU A 116 -10.12 -2.34 3.05
N ASP A 117 -9.67 -2.50 1.80
CA ASP A 117 -8.26 -2.43 1.47
C ASP A 117 -7.72 -1.00 1.71
N LEU A 118 -6.85 -0.87 2.71
CA LEU A 118 -6.16 0.39 3.02
C LEU A 118 -4.80 0.51 2.34
N GLN A 119 -4.26 -0.56 1.74
CA GLN A 119 -2.94 -0.56 1.11
C GLN A 119 -3.01 -0.29 -0.39
N VAL A 120 -3.99 -0.89 -1.07
CA VAL A 120 -4.32 -0.58 -2.47
C VAL A 120 -5.81 -0.25 -2.62
N PRO A 121 -6.26 0.90 -2.05
CA PRO A 121 -7.66 1.28 -2.06
C PRO A 121 -8.33 1.21 -3.45
N PRO A 122 -9.56 0.69 -3.54
CA PRO A 122 -10.27 0.59 -4.82
C PRO A 122 -10.65 1.95 -5.39
N ASP A 123 -10.94 2.95 -4.53
CA ASP A 123 -11.36 4.30 -4.94
C ASP A 123 -10.31 5.02 -5.80
N GLN A 124 -9.02 4.79 -5.54
CA GLN A 124 -7.93 5.32 -6.34
C GLN A 124 -7.55 4.43 -7.54
N SER A 125 -7.76 3.11 -7.42
CA SER A 125 -7.21 2.14 -8.38
C SER A 125 -8.19 1.79 -9.50
N VAL A 126 -9.46 1.58 -9.15
CA VAL A 126 -10.53 1.14 -10.07
C VAL A 126 -10.75 2.14 -11.20
N PRO A 127 -10.91 3.46 -10.97
CA PRO A 127 -11.15 4.41 -12.06
C PRO A 127 -10.01 4.42 -13.09
N VAL A 128 -8.78 4.19 -12.64
CA VAL A 128 -7.62 4.15 -13.53
C VAL A 128 -7.63 2.88 -14.39
N LEU A 129 -8.00 1.74 -13.81
CA LEU A 129 -8.16 0.49 -14.56
C LEU A 129 -9.32 0.56 -15.55
N GLU A 130 -10.45 1.16 -15.17
CA GLU A 130 -11.60 1.36 -16.06
C GLU A 130 -11.23 2.24 -17.26
N ASN A 131 -10.44 3.31 -17.04
CA ASN A 131 -9.96 4.15 -18.13
C ASN A 131 -9.02 3.40 -19.09
N ILE A 132 -8.13 2.54 -18.57
CA ILE A 132 -7.29 1.67 -19.41
C ILE A 132 -8.18 0.69 -20.19
N ASN A 133 -9.18 0.11 -19.50
CA ASN A 133 -10.09 -0.87 -20.08
C ASN A 133 -10.94 -0.27 -21.21
N ALA A 134 -11.31 1.01 -21.16
CA ALA A 134 -12.06 1.67 -22.21
C ALA A 134 -11.35 1.59 -23.59
N ASN A 135 -10.02 1.52 -23.59
CA ASN A 135 -9.21 1.37 -24.81
C ASN A 135 -8.83 -0.09 -25.09
N HIS A 136 -8.68 -0.91 -24.05
CA HIS A 136 -8.18 -2.29 -24.16
C HIS A 136 -9.29 -3.35 -24.29
N GLY A 137 -10.39 -3.20 -23.55
CA GLY A 137 -11.57 -4.08 -23.58
C GLY A 137 -11.38 -5.47 -22.95
N LYS A 138 -10.33 -5.70 -22.16
CA LYS A 138 -10.02 -7.03 -21.56
C LYS A 138 -9.73 -7.02 -20.06
N ILE A 139 -10.07 -5.95 -19.37
CA ILE A 139 -9.93 -5.84 -17.92
C ILE A 139 -11.32 -6.00 -17.30
N GLU A 140 -11.46 -6.97 -16.42
CA GLU A 140 -12.61 -7.15 -15.56
C GLU A 140 -12.22 -6.71 -14.14
N VAL A 141 -13.07 -5.92 -13.50
CA VAL A 141 -12.84 -5.43 -12.14
C VAL A 141 -13.94 -5.98 -11.23
N GLN A 142 -13.54 -6.56 -10.10
CA GLN A 142 -14.45 -7.04 -9.06
C GLN A 142 -14.05 -6.47 -7.71
N THR A 143 -15.03 -5.90 -7.00
CA THR A 143 -14.81 -5.36 -5.64
C THR A 143 -15.70 -6.10 -4.67
N PHE A 144 -15.11 -6.61 -3.58
CA PHE A 144 -15.78 -7.41 -2.57
C PHE A 144 -16.01 -6.57 -1.31
N PRO A 145 -17.26 -6.53 -0.79
CA PRO A 145 -17.58 -5.79 0.42
C PRO A 145 -16.85 -6.39 1.63
N ASP A 146 -16.48 -5.53 2.56
CA ASP A 146 -15.96 -5.87 3.89
C ASP A 146 -14.67 -6.71 3.91
N LEU A 147 -13.93 -6.76 2.79
CA LEU A 147 -12.63 -7.43 2.71
C LEU A 147 -11.46 -6.46 2.86
N ASN A 148 -10.45 -6.84 3.63
CA ASN A 148 -9.19 -6.12 3.75
C ASN A 148 -8.24 -6.38 2.56
N HIS A 149 -7.00 -5.88 2.65
CA HIS A 149 -5.98 -6.05 1.61
C HIS A 149 -5.63 -7.51 1.30
N LEU A 150 -5.70 -8.39 2.29
CA LEU A 150 -5.43 -9.83 2.14
C LEU A 150 -6.65 -10.63 1.69
N PHE A 151 -7.75 -9.92 1.35
CA PHE A 151 -9.05 -10.51 1.05
C PHE A 151 -9.63 -11.33 2.20
N GLN A 152 -9.39 -10.91 3.44
CA GLN A 152 -10.05 -11.48 4.63
C GLN A 152 -11.22 -10.59 5.03
N HIS A 153 -12.31 -11.18 5.52
CA HIS A 153 -13.41 -10.46 6.14
C HIS A 153 -12.91 -9.67 7.35
N ALA A 154 -13.07 -8.36 7.32
CA ALA A 154 -12.52 -7.45 8.30
C ALA A 154 -13.55 -6.43 8.80
N THR A 155 -13.28 -5.84 9.96
CA THR A 155 -14.12 -4.75 10.47
C THR A 155 -13.54 -3.39 10.08
N THR A 156 -12.23 -3.24 10.19
CA THR A 156 -11.57 -1.93 10.00
C THR A 156 -10.70 -1.87 8.74
N GLY A 157 -10.16 -3.01 8.29
CA GLY A 157 -9.16 -3.08 7.22
C GLY A 157 -7.72 -2.87 7.72
N LEU A 158 -7.51 -2.68 9.02
CA LEU A 158 -6.19 -2.42 9.58
C LEU A 158 -5.30 -3.67 9.56
N PRO A 159 -3.98 -3.54 9.29
CA PRO A 159 -3.04 -4.65 9.37
C PRO A 159 -2.99 -5.37 10.72
N SER A 160 -3.38 -4.69 11.81
CA SER A 160 -3.49 -5.30 13.14
C SER A 160 -4.53 -6.43 13.22
N GLU A 161 -5.49 -6.49 12.29
CA GLU A 161 -6.48 -7.57 12.23
C GLU A 161 -5.90 -8.85 11.59
N TYR A 162 -4.82 -8.77 10.78
CA TYR A 162 -4.38 -9.87 9.91
C TYR A 162 -4.01 -11.14 10.66
N GLY A 163 -3.33 -11.01 11.80
CA GLY A 163 -2.92 -12.15 12.63
C GLY A 163 -4.00 -12.63 13.61
N VAL A 164 -5.12 -11.91 13.71
CA VAL A 164 -6.25 -12.24 14.60
C VAL A 164 -7.40 -12.88 13.82
N ILE A 165 -7.53 -12.57 12.54
CA ILE A 165 -8.49 -13.20 11.64
C ILE A 165 -7.98 -14.59 11.23
N ASP A 166 -8.76 -15.64 11.55
CA ASP A 166 -8.42 -17.03 11.21
C ASP A 166 -8.53 -17.33 9.70
N GLU A 167 -9.32 -16.55 8.97
CA GLU A 167 -9.52 -16.72 7.53
C GLU A 167 -8.24 -16.40 6.77
N THR A 168 -7.77 -17.29 5.90
CA THR A 168 -6.63 -16.99 5.01
C THR A 168 -7.03 -16.09 3.86
N LEU A 169 -8.15 -16.39 3.20
CA LEU A 169 -8.70 -15.63 2.08
C LEU A 169 -10.18 -16.00 1.90
N ALA A 170 -11.03 -15.01 1.64
CA ALA A 170 -12.47 -15.16 1.54
C ALA A 170 -12.88 -16.14 0.41
N PRO A 171 -13.66 -17.21 0.70
CA PRO A 171 -14.02 -18.23 -0.28
C PRO A 171 -14.64 -17.69 -1.56
N GLU A 172 -15.43 -16.62 -1.48
CA GLU A 172 -16.06 -15.95 -2.63
C GLU A 172 -15.04 -15.36 -3.60
N VAL A 173 -13.90 -14.85 -3.12
CA VAL A 173 -12.81 -14.36 -3.97
C VAL A 173 -12.19 -15.53 -4.74
N MET A 174 -11.94 -16.66 -4.06
CA MET A 174 -11.45 -17.88 -4.72
C MET A 174 -12.40 -18.41 -5.77
N ILE A 175 -13.70 -18.39 -5.51
CA ILE A 175 -14.73 -18.84 -6.44
C ILE A 175 -14.69 -17.97 -7.71
N VAL A 176 -14.66 -16.65 -7.56
CA VAL A 176 -14.58 -15.71 -8.69
C VAL A 176 -13.31 -15.91 -9.50
N ILE A 177 -12.15 -16.04 -8.85
CA ILE A 177 -10.88 -16.30 -9.57
C ILE A 177 -10.96 -17.63 -10.34
N LYS A 178 -11.42 -18.70 -9.70
CA LYS A 178 -11.59 -20.02 -10.32
C LYS A 178 -12.50 -19.94 -11.55
N GLU A 179 -13.66 -19.32 -11.42
CA GLU A 179 -14.63 -19.21 -12.51
C GLU A 179 -14.13 -18.33 -13.66
N TRP A 180 -13.44 -17.24 -13.33
CA TRP A 180 -12.84 -16.38 -14.34
C TRP A 180 -11.76 -17.12 -15.14
N VAL A 181 -10.85 -17.83 -14.45
CA VAL A 181 -9.81 -18.63 -15.13
C VAL A 181 -10.45 -19.67 -16.05
N LEU A 182 -11.48 -20.41 -15.60
CA LEU A 182 -12.15 -21.42 -16.41
C LEU A 182 -12.89 -20.87 -17.63
N THR A 183 -13.22 -19.57 -17.65
CA THR A 183 -13.99 -18.94 -18.73
C THR A 183 -13.14 -18.07 -19.65
N LYS A 184 -11.96 -17.64 -19.22
CA LYS A 184 -11.11 -16.66 -19.93
C LYS A 184 -9.72 -17.18 -20.27
N CYS A 185 -9.30 -18.33 -19.74
CA CYS A 185 -8.03 -19.00 -20.02
C CYS A 185 -8.28 -20.40 -20.59
#